data_AF-A0A9Q1QQC6-F1
#
_entry.id   AF-A0A9Q1QQC6-F1
#
_cell.length_a   1.000
_cell.length_b   1.000
_cell.length_c   1.000
_cell.angle_alpha   90.00
_cell.angle_beta   90.00
_cell.angle_gamma   90.00
#
_symmetry.space_group_name_H-M   'P 1'
#
loop_
_entity.id
_entity.type
_entity.pdbx_description
1 polymer ?
#
loop_
_entity_poly.entity_id
_entity_poly.type
_entity_poly.pdbx_seq_one_letter_code
_entity_poly.pdbx_strand_id
1 'polypeptide(L)'
;MPPSLSELKVCDLTDFDNMRWKEAMIQELFVPCDAEVILGIPLCASWPNDKLVWHYSADGAFSVRSAYCMIVHFAHQSVGIFREPFRPLTSHPCIKMFCWRVSRGILSSNGNLAKRVSSFNMACAMCGHPKESDTHAVLECPLAISIWEGSDFEPTFWAKRFRSLRDCLGSTCT
;
A
#
# COMPACT_ATOMS: atom_id res chain seq x y z
N MET A 1 27.87 -35.93 -10.30
CA MET A 1 26.77 -35.08 -10.80
C MET A 1 26.65 -33.94 -9.80
N PRO A 2 26.77 -32.67 -10.21
CA PRO A 2 26.67 -31.57 -9.26
C PRO A 2 25.29 -31.61 -8.59
N PRO A 3 25.20 -31.28 -7.29
CA PRO A 3 23.93 -31.24 -6.57
C PRO A 3 22.95 -30.28 -7.27
N SER A 4 21.66 -30.59 -7.19
CA SER A 4 20.63 -29.70 -7.72
C SER A 4 20.73 -28.33 -7.01
N LEU A 5 20.50 -27.23 -7.73
CA LEU A 5 20.54 -25.88 -7.15
C LEU A 5 19.66 -25.74 -5.89
N SER A 6 18.57 -26.51 -5.81
CA SER A 6 17.64 -26.56 -4.67
C SER A 6 18.22 -27.15 -3.38
N GLU A 7 19.27 -27.95 -3.47
CA GLU A 7 19.90 -28.61 -2.32
C GLU A 7 21.20 -27.92 -1.88
N LEU A 8 21.65 -26.95 -2.67
CA LEU A 8 22.92 -26.26 -2.50
C LEU A 8 22.82 -25.23 -1.36
N LYS A 9 23.73 -25.33 -0.39
CA LYS A 9 23.82 -24.37 0.73
C LYS A 9 24.91 -23.35 0.46
N VAL A 10 24.81 -22.20 1.13
CA VAL A 10 25.84 -21.15 1.07
C VAL A 10 27.22 -21.69 1.49
N CYS A 11 27.25 -22.63 2.44
CA CYS A 11 28.50 -23.25 2.87
C CYS A 11 29.17 -24.08 1.76
N ASP A 12 28.42 -24.62 0.81
CA ASP A 12 28.97 -25.40 -0.30
C ASP A 12 29.66 -24.49 -1.33
N LEU A 13 29.21 -23.24 -1.43
CA LEU A 13 29.75 -22.18 -2.28
C LEU A 13 30.91 -21.41 -1.65
N THR A 14 31.24 -21.70 -0.39
CA THR A 14 32.29 -21.00 0.36
C THR A 14 33.51 -21.88 0.53
N ASP A 15 34.69 -21.31 0.32
CA ASP A 15 35.98 -21.88 0.73
C ASP A 15 36.34 -21.32 2.11
N PHE A 16 36.24 -22.17 3.13
CA PHE A 16 36.48 -21.79 4.53
C PHE A 16 37.96 -21.68 4.89
N ASP A 17 38.84 -22.35 4.16
CA ASP A 17 40.27 -22.29 4.43
C ASP A 17 40.83 -20.91 4.04
N ASN A 18 40.30 -20.36 2.95
CA ASN A 18 40.73 -19.06 2.43
C ASN A 18 39.73 -17.92 2.70
N MET A 19 38.59 -18.21 3.35
CA MET A 19 37.48 -17.27 3.60
C MET A 19 37.05 -16.52 2.33
N ARG A 20 36.87 -17.28 1.24
CA ARG A 20 36.54 -16.76 -0.09
C ARG A 20 35.37 -17.51 -0.71
N TRP A 21 34.69 -16.84 -1.62
CA TRP A 21 33.70 -17.48 -2.48
C TRP A 21 34.39 -18.40 -3.49
N LYS A 22 33.78 -19.54 -3.81
CA LYS A 22 34.22 -20.41 -4.92
C LYS A 22 33.76 -19.80 -6.24
N GLU A 23 34.46 -18.77 -6.70
CA GLU A 23 34.06 -17.91 -7.83
C GLU A 23 33.65 -18.67 -9.08
N ALA A 24 34.47 -19.63 -9.53
CA ALA A 24 34.18 -20.43 -10.72
C ALA A 24 32.86 -21.19 -10.61
N MET A 25 32.56 -21.74 -9.43
CA MET A 25 31.32 -22.48 -9.17
C MET A 25 30.11 -21.54 -9.16
N ILE A 26 30.26 -20.33 -8.60
CA ILE A 26 29.17 -19.34 -8.58
C ILE A 26 28.88 -18.82 -9.99
N GLN A 27 29.92 -18.56 -10.79
CA GLN A 27 29.75 -18.12 -12.18
C GLN A 27 29.13 -19.19 -13.08
N GLU A 28 29.33 -20.48 -12.78
CA GLU A 28 28.71 -21.58 -13.51
C GLU A 28 27.25 -21.82 -13.09
N LEU A 29 26.93 -21.65 -11.81
CA LEU A 29 25.61 -21.98 -11.24
C LEU A 29 24.58 -20.86 -11.33
N PHE A 30 25.02 -19.60 -11.37
CA PHE A 30 24.14 -18.43 -11.33
C PHE A 30 24.28 -17.58 -12.59
N VAL A 31 23.22 -16.86 -12.96
CA VAL A 31 23.29 -15.88 -14.06
C VAL A 31 24.27 -14.75 -13.70
N PRO A 32 24.95 -14.11 -14.68
CA PRO A 32 26.04 -13.17 -14.39
C PRO A 32 25.66 -12.05 -13.41
N CYS A 33 24.45 -11.49 -13.53
CA CYS A 33 23.95 -10.46 -12.62
C CYS A 33 23.87 -10.95 -11.17
N ASP A 34 23.36 -12.16 -10.94
CA ASP A 34 23.24 -12.73 -9.60
C ASP A 34 24.60 -13.16 -9.07
N ALA A 35 25.47 -13.71 -9.92
CA ALA A 35 26.84 -14.08 -9.56
C ALA A 35 27.63 -12.87 -9.07
N GLU A 36 27.54 -11.72 -9.75
CA GLU A 36 28.17 -10.47 -9.31
C GLU A 36 27.67 -10.02 -7.92
N VAL A 37 26.36 -10.10 -7.69
CA VAL A 37 25.76 -9.75 -6.39
C VAL A 37 26.23 -10.70 -5.29
N ILE A 38 26.24 -12.01 -5.54
CA ILE A 38 26.68 -13.02 -4.58
C ILE A 38 28.15 -12.80 -4.20
N LEU A 39 29.03 -12.61 -5.20
CA LEU A 39 30.45 -12.37 -4.98
C LEU A 39 30.73 -11.07 -4.22
N GLY A 40 29.82 -10.09 -4.29
CA GLY A 40 29.88 -8.86 -3.52
C GLY A 40 29.50 -8.99 -2.04
N ILE A 41 28.92 -10.13 -1.60
CA ILE A 41 28.53 -10.33 -0.21
C ILE A 41 29.79 -10.57 0.65
N PRO A 42 30.04 -9.73 1.68
CA PRO A 42 31.20 -9.93 2.56
C PRO A 42 31.07 -11.20 3.39
N LEU A 43 32.10 -12.05 3.37
CA LEU A 43 32.19 -13.22 4.23
C LEU A 43 32.73 -12.83 5.61
N CYS A 44 32.08 -13.32 6.67
CA CYS A 44 32.48 -13.03 8.04
C CYS A 44 33.47 -14.08 8.56
N ALA A 45 34.71 -13.70 8.85
CA ALA A 45 35.73 -14.60 9.38
C ALA A 45 35.38 -15.23 10.75
N SER A 46 34.51 -14.58 11.53
CA SER A 46 34.09 -15.10 12.85
C SER A 46 33.07 -16.23 12.78
N TRP A 47 32.47 -16.47 11.61
CA TRP A 47 31.57 -17.59 11.34
C TRP A 47 30.53 -17.88 12.46
N PRO A 48 29.70 -16.89 12.83
CA PRO A 48 28.71 -17.08 13.87
C PRO A 48 27.64 -18.09 13.42
N ASN A 49 27.04 -18.78 14.39
CA ASN A 49 25.90 -19.66 14.10
C ASN A 49 24.78 -18.92 13.37
N ASP A 50 24.14 -19.63 12.45
CA ASP A 50 22.98 -19.13 11.72
C ASP A 50 21.88 -18.66 12.67
N LYS A 51 21.28 -17.53 12.31
CA LYS A 51 20.20 -16.89 13.06
C LYS A 51 19.15 -16.38 12.11
N LEU A 52 17.89 -16.44 12.55
CA LEU A 52 16.79 -15.88 11.79
C LEU A 52 16.89 -14.35 11.81
N VAL A 53 16.94 -13.75 10.62
CA VAL A 53 17.06 -12.30 10.42
C VAL A 53 15.88 -11.82 9.58
N TRP A 54 15.23 -10.77 10.05
CA TRP A 54 14.16 -10.11 9.34
C TRP A 54 14.74 -9.09 8.35
N HIS A 55 14.74 -9.43 7.06
CA HIS A 55 15.30 -8.59 5.99
C HIS A 55 14.72 -7.16 5.94
N TYR A 56 13.48 -6.97 6.44
CA TYR A 56 12.80 -5.67 6.44
C TYR A 56 13.02 -4.87 7.73
N SER A 57 14.08 -5.17 8.49
CA SER A 57 14.56 -4.31 9.57
C SER A 57 16.09 -4.20 9.51
N ALA A 58 16.60 -3.00 9.77
CA ALA A 58 18.04 -2.73 9.71
C ALA A 58 18.84 -3.49 10.80
N ASP A 59 18.21 -3.74 11.93
CA ASP A 59 18.78 -4.54 13.03
C ASP A 59 18.47 -6.05 12.89
N GLY A 60 17.73 -6.44 11.84
CA GLY A 60 17.31 -7.81 11.62
C GLY A 60 16.19 -8.30 12.55
N ALA A 61 15.62 -7.45 13.41
CA ALA A 61 14.57 -7.84 14.33
C ALA A 61 13.19 -7.85 13.68
N PHE A 62 12.39 -8.87 14.00
CA PHE A 62 11.00 -8.91 13.58
C PHE A 62 10.13 -8.01 14.45
N SER A 63 9.20 -7.28 13.84
CA SER A 63 8.13 -6.59 14.54
C SER A 63 6.85 -6.57 13.70
N VAL A 64 5.69 -6.50 14.36
CA VAL A 64 4.39 -6.34 13.66
C VAL A 64 4.40 -5.07 12.81
N ARG A 65 5.07 -4.01 13.27
CA ARG A 65 5.20 -2.75 12.52
C ARG A 65 6.00 -2.94 11.23
N SER A 66 7.18 -3.55 11.28
CA SER A 66 8.01 -3.77 10.08
C SER A 66 7.33 -4.73 9.10
N ALA A 67 6.64 -5.76 9.60
CA ALA A 67 5.82 -6.64 8.78
C ALA A 67 4.64 -5.92 8.11
N TYR A 68 3.90 -5.08 8.85
CA TYR A 68 2.81 -4.30 8.27
C TYR A 68 3.32 -3.30 7.23
N CYS A 69 4.42 -2.58 7.51
CA CYS A 69 5.05 -1.66 6.55
C CYS A 69 5.44 -2.39 5.26
N MET A 70 6.02 -3.59 5.37
CA MET A 70 6.36 -4.42 4.22
C MET A 70 5.12 -4.79 3.39
N ILE A 71 4.07 -5.33 4.04
CA ILE A 71 2.82 -5.72 3.37
C ILE A 71 2.21 -4.52 2.64
N VAL A 72 2.16 -3.36 3.30
CA VAL A 72 1.63 -2.13 2.72
C VAL A 72 2.48 -1.67 1.53
N HIS A 73 3.82 -1.73 1.64
CA HIS A 73 4.72 -1.36 0.54
C HIS A 73 4.51 -2.25 -0.70
N PHE A 74 4.43 -3.57 -0.53
CA PHE A 74 4.16 -4.49 -1.64
C PHE A 74 2.74 -4.33 -2.20
N ALA A 75 1.75 -4.11 -1.32
CA ALA A 75 0.40 -3.77 -1.76
C ALA A 75 0.45 -2.53 -2.66
N HIS A 76 1.13 -1.45 -2.25
CA HIS A 76 1.29 -0.23 -3.05
C HIS A 76 2.06 -0.40 -4.36
N GLN A 77 2.93 -1.41 -4.49
CA GLN A 77 3.56 -1.75 -5.77
C GLN A 77 2.63 -2.54 -6.69
N SER A 78 1.76 -3.39 -6.14
CA SER A 78 0.79 -4.22 -6.88
C SER A 78 -0.49 -3.50 -7.29
N VAL A 79 -0.95 -2.53 -6.49
CA VAL A 79 -2.02 -1.60 -6.87
C VAL A 79 -1.37 -0.26 -7.15
N GLY A 80 -1.37 0.14 -8.43
CA GLY A 80 -1.06 1.49 -8.87
C GLY A 80 -2.04 2.50 -8.28
N ILE A 81 -1.93 2.74 -6.97
CA ILE A 81 -2.67 3.75 -6.25
C ILE A 81 -2.04 5.07 -6.70
N PHE A 82 -2.67 5.64 -7.72
CA PHE A 82 -2.70 7.06 -8.08
C PHE A 82 -1.78 7.91 -7.19
N ARG A 83 -0.55 8.12 -7.66
CA ARG A 83 0.34 9.21 -7.23
C ARG A 83 -0.12 10.54 -7.85
N GLU A 84 -1.43 10.78 -7.97
CA GLU A 84 -1.85 12.13 -8.33
C GLU A 84 -1.50 13.02 -7.14
N PRO A 85 -0.60 14.00 -7.31
CA PRO A 85 -0.27 14.92 -6.26
C PRO A 85 -1.58 15.62 -5.92
N PHE A 86 -2.10 15.37 -4.72
CA PHE A 86 -3.15 16.18 -4.16
C PHE A 86 -2.61 17.62 -4.17
N ARG A 87 -2.99 18.41 -5.18
CA ARG A 87 -2.55 19.81 -5.27
C ARG A 87 -2.93 20.44 -3.94
N PRO A 88 -2.03 21.16 -3.28
CA PRO A 88 -2.33 21.78 -2.00
C PRO A 88 -3.46 22.79 -2.24
N LEU A 89 -4.70 22.36 -2.02
CA LEU A 89 -5.81 23.26 -1.80
C LEU A 89 -5.34 24.20 -0.69
N THR A 90 -5.43 25.51 -0.92
CA THR A 90 -5.24 26.53 0.11
C THR A 90 -6.44 26.49 1.07
N SER A 91 -6.62 25.34 1.71
CA SER A 91 -7.77 25.02 2.54
C SER A 91 -7.32 24.55 3.92
N HIS A 92 -8.27 24.64 4.86
CA HIS A 92 -8.06 24.21 6.23
C HIS A 92 -7.63 22.74 6.30
N PRO A 93 -6.74 22.35 7.24
CA PRO A 93 -6.26 20.96 7.36
C PRO A 93 -7.36 19.89 7.43
N CYS A 94 -8.52 20.21 7.99
CA CYS A 94 -9.67 19.30 8.02
C CYS A 94 -10.21 18.97 6.61
N ILE A 95 -10.24 19.96 5.72
CA ILE A 95 -10.69 19.81 4.32
C ILE A 95 -9.68 18.94 3.57
N LYS A 96 -8.38 19.19 3.75
CA LYS A 96 -7.31 18.35 3.17
C LYS A 96 -7.44 16.89 3.62
N MET A 97 -7.66 16.66 4.91
CA MET A 97 -7.85 15.31 5.45
C MET A 97 -9.10 14.64 4.88
N PHE A 98 -10.20 15.38 4.80
CA PHE A 98 -11.43 14.89 4.18
C PHE A 98 -11.19 14.48 2.72
N CYS A 99 -10.64 15.38 1.89
CA CYS A 99 -10.37 15.09 0.49
C CYS A 99 -9.38 13.92 0.31
N TRP A 100 -8.34 13.81 1.15
CA TRP A 100 -7.45 12.65 1.14
C TRP A 100 -8.20 11.33 1.44
N ARG A 101 -9.12 11.33 2.40
CA ARG A 101 -9.96 10.15 2.71
C ARG A 101 -10.86 9.80 1.52
N VAL A 102 -11.43 10.80 0.84
CA VAL A 102 -12.22 10.61 -0.39
C VAL A 102 -11.37 10.02 -1.52
N SER A 103 -10.18 10.58 -1.77
CA SER A 103 -9.25 10.07 -2.79
C SER A 103 -8.82 8.63 -2.54
N ARG A 104 -8.87 8.16 -1.29
CA ARG A 104 -8.60 6.76 -0.93
C ARG A 104 -9.86 5.88 -0.86
N GLY A 105 -11.06 6.46 -0.97
CA GLY A 105 -12.33 5.73 -0.82
C GLY A 105 -12.47 5.10 0.57
N ILE A 106 -12.06 5.83 1.61
CA ILE A 106 -12.05 5.37 3.01
C ILE A 106 -12.94 6.24 3.92
N LEU A 107 -13.92 6.95 3.36
CA LEU A 107 -14.89 7.65 4.20
C LEU A 107 -15.65 6.64 5.07
N SER A 108 -16.12 7.11 6.23
CA SER A 108 -16.88 6.30 7.18
C SER A 108 -18.34 6.12 6.75
N SER A 109 -18.58 5.72 5.49
CA SER A 109 -19.89 5.30 5.01
C SER A 109 -20.20 3.88 5.44
N ASN A 110 -21.48 3.53 5.61
CA ASN A 110 -21.89 2.17 5.96
C ASN A 110 -21.47 1.15 4.89
N GLY A 111 -21.44 1.55 3.61
CA GLY A 111 -20.89 0.72 2.54
C GLY A 111 -19.39 0.45 2.67
N ASN A 112 -18.60 1.36 3.23
CA ASN A 112 -17.18 1.12 3.52
C ASN A 112 -16.98 0.29 4.80
N LEU A 113 -17.83 0.48 5.81
CA LEU A 113 -17.80 -0.32 7.04
C LEU A 113 -18.16 -1.79 6.77
N ALA A 114 -19.15 -2.02 5.90
CA ALA A 114 -19.58 -3.37 5.52
C ALA A 114 -18.51 -4.17 4.74
N LYS A 115 -17.47 -3.51 4.21
CA LYS A 115 -16.30 -4.20 3.64
C LYS A 115 -15.40 -4.84 4.71
N ARG A 116 -15.49 -4.38 5.96
CA ARG A 116 -14.61 -4.77 7.08
C ARG A 116 -15.35 -5.56 8.15
N VAL A 117 -16.64 -5.29 8.32
CA VAL A 117 -17.50 -5.93 9.33
C VAL A 117 -18.53 -6.78 8.61
N SER A 118 -18.47 -8.10 8.82
CA SER A 118 -19.43 -9.06 8.28
C SER A 118 -20.85 -8.77 8.81
N SER A 119 -21.87 -8.95 7.96
CA SER A 119 -23.29 -8.75 8.32
C SER A 119 -23.67 -7.33 8.77
N PHE A 120 -22.94 -6.31 8.32
CA PHE A 120 -23.24 -4.91 8.62
C PHE A 120 -24.34 -4.35 7.70
N ASN A 121 -25.25 -3.56 8.26
CA ASN A 121 -26.29 -2.90 7.48
C ASN A 121 -25.67 -1.80 6.59
N MET A 122 -25.82 -1.92 5.27
CA MET A 122 -25.29 -0.94 4.31
C MET A 122 -26.22 0.26 4.09
N ALA A 123 -27.40 0.29 4.72
CA ALA A 123 -28.36 1.36 4.53
C ALA A 123 -27.83 2.68 5.09
N CYS A 124 -28.15 3.80 4.43
CA CYS A 124 -27.81 5.13 4.92
C CYS A 124 -28.55 5.41 6.21
N ALA A 125 -27.83 5.79 7.26
CA ALA A 125 -28.42 6.10 8.57
C ALA A 125 -29.34 7.33 8.54
N MET A 126 -29.16 8.21 7.55
CA MET A 126 -29.89 9.48 7.47
C MET A 126 -31.18 9.38 6.66
N CYS A 127 -31.17 8.69 5.52
CA CYS A 127 -32.32 8.62 4.61
C CYS A 127 -32.87 7.21 4.37
N GLY A 128 -32.23 6.17 4.93
CA GLY A 128 -32.64 4.78 4.77
C GLY A 128 -32.33 4.16 3.40
N HIS A 129 -31.60 4.85 2.51
CA HIS A 129 -31.23 4.30 1.20
C HIS A 129 -30.45 2.98 1.37
N PRO A 130 -30.84 1.87 0.72
CA PRO A 130 -30.37 0.52 1.06
C PRO A 130 -28.87 0.29 0.85
N LYS A 131 -28.22 1.13 0.03
CA LYS A 131 -26.79 1.06 -0.25
C LYS A 131 -26.16 2.45 -0.12
N GLU A 132 -25.55 2.71 1.02
CA GLU A 132 -24.80 3.94 1.27
C GLU A 132 -23.40 3.83 0.69
N SER A 133 -23.11 4.67 -0.31
CA SER A 133 -21.77 4.91 -0.81
C SER A 133 -21.24 6.27 -0.33
N ASP A 134 -19.94 6.51 -0.52
CA ASP A 134 -19.32 7.80 -0.29
C ASP A 134 -19.98 8.92 -1.12
N THR A 135 -20.38 8.63 -2.37
CA THR A 135 -21.17 9.57 -3.21
C THR A 135 -22.53 9.84 -2.62
N HIS A 136 -23.23 8.80 -2.17
CA HIS A 136 -24.55 8.94 -1.61
C HIS A 136 -24.50 9.82 -0.36
N ALA A 137 -23.63 9.48 0.59
CA ALA A 137 -23.51 10.19 1.86
C ALA A 137 -23.23 11.69 1.69
N VAL A 138 -22.51 12.10 0.63
CA VAL A 138 -22.07 13.49 0.45
C VAL A 138 -22.88 14.26 -0.59
N LEU A 139 -23.37 13.62 -1.66
CA LEU A 139 -23.96 14.31 -2.82
C LEU A 139 -25.39 13.88 -3.15
N GLU A 140 -25.78 12.63 -2.91
CA GLU A 140 -27.08 12.10 -3.37
C GLU A 140 -28.09 11.90 -2.23
N CYS A 141 -27.64 11.90 -0.97
CA CYS A 141 -28.51 11.76 0.18
C CYS A 141 -29.43 13.00 0.26
N PRO A 142 -30.76 12.82 0.41
CA PRO A 142 -31.70 13.95 0.53
C PRO A 142 -31.31 14.96 1.61
N LEU A 143 -30.79 14.47 2.75
CA LEU A 143 -30.29 15.34 3.80
C LEU A 143 -29.06 16.13 3.35
N ALA A 144 -28.09 15.47 2.71
CA ALA A 144 -26.90 16.13 2.20
C ALA A 144 -27.27 17.21 1.18
N ILE A 145 -28.19 16.92 0.26
CA ILE A 145 -28.73 17.88 -0.71
C ILE A 145 -29.33 19.10 0.01
N SER A 146 -30.18 18.90 1.01
CA SER A 146 -30.78 20.02 1.75
C SER A 146 -29.75 20.91 2.47
N ILE A 147 -28.64 20.33 2.94
CA ILE A 147 -27.54 21.07 3.55
C ILE A 147 -26.82 21.91 2.49
N TRP A 148 -26.59 21.34 1.31
CA TRP A 148 -25.96 22.06 0.20
C TRP A 148 -26.83 23.19 -0.34
N GLU A 149 -28.13 22.96 -0.49
CA GLU A 149 -29.11 23.98 -0.89
C GLU A 149 -29.18 25.15 0.12
N GLY A 150 -29.00 24.85 1.40
CA GLY A 150 -28.93 25.86 2.46
C GLY A 150 -27.56 26.52 2.63
N SER A 151 -26.57 26.17 1.82
CA SER A 151 -25.20 26.69 1.91
C SER A 151 -24.90 27.73 0.84
N ASP A 152 -23.90 28.57 1.07
CA ASP A 152 -23.43 29.56 0.09
C ASP A 152 -22.54 28.95 -1.02
N PHE A 153 -22.52 27.61 -1.15
CA PHE A 153 -21.70 26.94 -2.15
C PHE A 153 -22.40 26.86 -3.51
N GLU A 154 -21.65 27.17 -4.57
CA GLU A 154 -22.11 27.11 -5.96
C GLU A 154 -22.74 25.74 -6.32
N PRO A 155 -23.99 25.71 -6.84
CA PRO A 155 -24.68 24.47 -7.19
C PRO A 155 -23.93 23.61 -8.20
N THR A 156 -23.06 24.22 -9.01
CA THR A 156 -22.24 23.52 -10.01
C THR A 156 -21.30 22.47 -9.40
N PHE A 157 -21.00 22.56 -8.11
CA PHE A 157 -20.17 21.59 -7.37
C PHE A 157 -20.94 20.32 -6.98
N TRP A 158 -22.14 20.46 -6.40
CA TRP A 158 -22.86 19.34 -5.78
C TRP A 158 -24.08 18.86 -6.60
N ALA A 159 -24.64 19.69 -7.48
CA ALA A 159 -25.79 19.33 -8.31
C ALA A 159 -25.40 18.53 -9.57
N LYS A 160 -24.09 18.37 -9.83
CA LYS A 160 -23.59 17.52 -10.93
C LYS A 160 -23.61 16.06 -10.52
N ARG A 161 -24.01 15.19 -11.46
CA ARG A 161 -23.99 13.73 -11.25
C ARG A 161 -22.59 13.19 -11.55
N PHE A 162 -21.90 12.75 -10.49
CA PHE A 162 -20.59 12.10 -10.61
C PHE A 162 -20.71 10.59 -10.44
N ARG A 163 -19.86 9.83 -11.13
CA ARG A 163 -19.77 8.37 -10.96
C ARG A 163 -19.20 8.00 -9.60
N SER A 164 -18.27 8.81 -9.08
CA SER A 164 -17.69 8.66 -7.76
C SER A 164 -17.38 10.03 -7.14
N LEU A 165 -17.28 10.08 -5.81
CA LEU A 165 -16.91 11.30 -5.10
C LEU A 165 -15.46 11.70 -5.40
N ARG A 166 -14.64 10.73 -5.84
CA ARG A 166 -13.29 10.97 -6.35
C ARG A 166 -13.32 11.75 -7.67
N ASP A 167 -14.24 11.42 -8.57
CA ASP A 167 -14.38 12.14 -9.85
C ASP A 167 -14.80 13.59 -9.62
N CYS A 168 -15.64 13.84 -8.61
CA CYS A 168 -16.01 15.18 -8.17
C CYS A 168 -14.76 16.01 -7.77
N LEU A 169 -13.87 15.45 -6.95
CA LEU A 169 -12.61 16.11 -6.58
C LEU A 169 -11.69 16.38 -7.79
N GLY A 170 -11.70 15.50 -8.79
CA GLY A 170 -10.92 15.71 -10.02
C GLY A 170 -11.47 16.84 -10.89
N SER A 171 -12.80 17.01 -10.93
CA SER A 171 -13.48 17.99 -11.78
C SER A 171 -13.46 19.43 -11.27
N THR A 172 -13.09 19.64 -10.01
CA THR A 172 -13.09 20.94 -9.32
C THR A 172 -11.72 21.60 -9.35
N CYS A 173 -10.76 20.98 -10.02
CA CYS A 173 -9.36 21.41 -10.15
C CYS A 173 -9.05 22.11 -11.50
N THR A 174 -10.07 22.50 -12.28
CA THR A 174 -9.92 23.34 -13.49
C THR A 174 -10.36 24.76 -13.25
#